data_AF-A0A9D5MDW6-F1
#
_entry.id   AF-A0A9D5MDW6-F1
#
_cell.length_a   1.000
_cell.length_b   1.000
_cell.length_c   1.000
_cell.angle_alpha   90.00
_cell.angle_beta   90.00
_cell.angle_gamma   90.00
#
_symmetry.space_group_name_H-M   'P 1'
#
loop_
_entity.id
_entity.type
_entity.pdbx_description
1 polymer ?
#
loop_
_entity_poly.entity_id
_entity_poly.type
_entity_poly.pdbx_seq_one_letter_code
_entity_poly.pdbx_strand_id
1 'polypeptide(L)'
;MEPMELYRQWLTEFAADPDTVADLKAIENDPAEINDRFYRELEFGTAGMRGVLGAGTNRLNIYNVRRVTRALAKYILTTENGKDMGVAIGYDSRHMSDVFAKQAALVLCNAGIKVYLFESLRPVPVLSFTIRYLKCIAGIVITASHNPKQYNGYKAYWTDGGQMPPESVKGITDRIPGTTYEEAVPMDEQEALDKGLLTMIGKDVDDVYIEAVKKLSVNPELAREMGKTLKIVYTPLHGSGNIPVRRIFKEIGMQNVYVVPEQELPDGDFPTVRVPNPEEPDAFRLALKMQKELGADLCVGTDPDCDRVGIACMTADGTPRLLNGNQ
;
A
#
# COMPACT_ATOMS: atom_id res chain seq x y z
N MET A 1 1.02 -23.42 -21.70
CA MET A 1 1.26 -24.62 -20.87
C MET A 1 0.01 -24.89 -20.09
N GLU A 2 -0.33 -26.15 -19.88
CA GLU A 2 -1.49 -26.50 -19.05
C GLU A 2 -1.22 -26.12 -17.58
N PRO A 3 -2.24 -25.72 -16.78
CA PRO A 3 -2.05 -25.30 -15.40
C PRO A 3 -1.28 -26.30 -14.52
N MET A 4 -1.53 -27.61 -14.73
CA MET A 4 -0.84 -28.69 -14.01
C MET A 4 0.65 -28.79 -14.38
N GLU A 5 1.03 -28.46 -15.62
CA GLU A 5 2.44 -28.43 -16.04
C GLU A 5 3.18 -27.27 -15.38
N LEU A 6 2.56 -26.08 -15.35
CA LEU A 6 3.11 -24.90 -14.68
C LEU A 6 3.25 -25.11 -13.17
N TYR A 7 2.28 -25.77 -12.54
CA TYR A 7 2.35 -26.18 -11.14
C TYR A 7 3.59 -27.04 -10.84
N ARG A 8 3.81 -28.10 -11.63
CA ARG A 8 4.98 -28.98 -11.49
C ARG A 8 6.28 -28.26 -11.79
N GLN A 9 6.28 -27.36 -12.77
CA GLN A 9 7.42 -26.50 -13.05
C GLN A 9 7.76 -25.65 -11.83
N TRP A 10 6.78 -24.95 -11.23
CA TRP A 10 7.00 -24.13 -10.04
C TRP A 10 7.54 -24.94 -8.85
N LEU A 11 7.05 -26.16 -8.63
CA LEU A 11 7.60 -27.06 -7.60
C LEU A 11 9.09 -27.39 -7.83
N THR A 12 9.54 -27.40 -9.08
CA THR A 12 10.92 -27.69 -9.45
C THR A 12 11.79 -26.44 -9.42
N GLU A 13 11.30 -25.35 -10.02
CA GLU A 13 11.99 -24.07 -10.18
C GLU A 13 12.23 -23.40 -8.83
N PHE A 14 11.26 -23.48 -7.91
CA PHE A 14 11.33 -22.90 -6.57
C PHE A 14 11.57 -23.93 -5.47
N ALA A 15 12.15 -25.09 -5.80
CA ALA A 15 12.40 -26.18 -4.85
C ALA A 15 13.29 -25.77 -3.64
N ALA A 16 14.09 -24.70 -3.78
CA ALA A 16 14.94 -24.16 -2.73
C ALA A 16 14.19 -23.25 -1.73
N ASP A 17 12.94 -22.89 -2.01
CA ASP A 17 12.09 -22.08 -1.14
C ASP A 17 11.07 -22.98 -0.42
N PRO A 18 11.31 -23.33 0.85
CA PRO A 18 10.47 -24.28 1.58
C PRO A 18 9.05 -23.77 1.79
N ASP A 19 8.84 -22.46 1.94
CA ASP A 19 7.52 -21.87 2.17
C ASP A 19 6.68 -21.93 0.89
N THR A 20 7.30 -21.60 -0.26
CA THR A 20 6.66 -21.73 -1.57
C THR A 20 6.32 -23.19 -1.88
N VAL A 21 7.24 -24.12 -1.59
CA VAL A 21 6.98 -25.56 -1.78
C VAL A 21 5.87 -26.05 -0.85
N ALA A 22 5.83 -25.60 0.40
CA ALA A 22 4.79 -25.97 1.34
C ALA A 22 3.41 -25.48 0.89
N ASP A 23 3.29 -24.23 0.44
CA ASP A 23 2.05 -23.67 -0.09
C ASP A 23 1.57 -24.39 -1.36
N LEU A 24 2.48 -24.75 -2.27
CA LEU A 24 2.15 -25.56 -3.46
C LEU A 24 1.75 -27.00 -3.11
N LYS A 25 2.35 -27.62 -2.09
CA LYS A 25 1.97 -28.96 -1.64
C LYS A 25 0.63 -28.99 -0.93
N ALA A 26 0.25 -27.91 -0.24
CA ALA A 26 -1.04 -27.81 0.45
C ALA A 26 -2.25 -27.97 -0.50
N ILE A 27 -2.05 -27.71 -1.80
CA ILE A 27 -3.08 -27.80 -2.84
C ILE A 27 -2.90 -28.99 -3.78
N GLU A 28 -1.96 -29.92 -3.52
CA GLU A 28 -1.59 -30.98 -4.46
C GLU A 28 -2.76 -31.89 -4.88
N ASN A 29 -3.77 -31.99 -4.01
CA ASN A 29 -4.98 -32.79 -4.21
C ASN A 29 -6.22 -31.93 -4.55
N ASP A 30 -6.03 -30.65 -4.90
CA ASP A 30 -7.10 -29.72 -5.30
C ASP A 30 -6.87 -29.19 -6.74
N PRO A 31 -7.37 -29.91 -7.76
CA PRO A 31 -7.21 -29.50 -9.15
C PRO A 31 -7.85 -28.15 -9.48
N ALA A 32 -8.90 -27.74 -8.74
CA ALA A 32 -9.57 -26.47 -8.98
C ALA A 32 -8.70 -25.30 -8.51
N GLU A 33 -8.09 -25.42 -7.33
CA GLU A 33 -7.16 -24.41 -6.80
C GLU A 33 -5.86 -24.35 -7.62
N ILE A 34 -5.34 -25.50 -8.08
CA ILE A 34 -4.21 -25.52 -9.03
C ILE A 34 -4.61 -24.80 -10.32
N ASN A 35 -5.78 -25.10 -10.88
CA ASN A 35 -6.24 -24.41 -12.07
C ASN A 35 -6.33 -22.90 -11.84
N ASP A 36 -6.97 -22.44 -10.75
CA ASP A 36 -7.10 -21.00 -10.45
C ASP A 36 -5.76 -20.27 -10.25
N ARG A 37 -4.75 -20.95 -9.71
CA ARG A 37 -3.40 -20.38 -9.51
C ARG A 37 -2.57 -20.29 -10.79
N PHE A 38 -2.84 -21.12 -11.79
CA PHE A 38 -1.95 -21.31 -12.95
C PHE A 38 -2.60 -21.13 -14.33
N TYR A 39 -3.92 -20.92 -14.43
CA TYR A 39 -4.60 -20.74 -15.73
C TYR A 39 -4.20 -19.46 -16.48
N ARG A 40 -3.63 -18.48 -15.78
CA ARG A 40 -3.12 -17.23 -16.34
C ARG A 40 -1.97 -16.65 -15.53
N GLU A 41 -1.42 -15.55 -16.01
CA GLU A 41 -0.54 -14.68 -15.21
C GLU A 41 -1.34 -13.58 -14.53
N LEU A 42 -0.86 -13.12 -13.38
CA LEU A 42 -1.46 -12.00 -12.68
C LEU A 42 -1.25 -10.70 -13.47
N GLU A 43 -2.34 -10.06 -13.87
CA GLU A 43 -2.29 -8.90 -14.76
C GLU A 43 -1.81 -7.64 -14.03
N PHE A 44 -0.98 -6.86 -14.72
CA PHE A 44 -0.57 -5.51 -14.30
C PHE A 44 -1.30 -4.47 -15.16
N GLY A 45 -2.13 -3.64 -14.53
CA GLY A 45 -2.92 -2.59 -15.19
C GLY A 45 -2.64 -1.19 -14.64
N THR A 46 -3.53 -0.26 -14.97
CA THR A 46 -3.45 1.14 -14.50
C THR A 46 -3.52 1.27 -12.98
N ALA A 47 -4.30 0.41 -12.33
CA ALA A 47 -4.40 0.31 -10.88
C ALA A 47 -3.31 -0.59 -10.24
N GLY A 48 -2.28 -0.95 -11.01
CA GLY A 48 -1.25 -1.91 -10.63
C GLY A 48 -1.66 -3.37 -10.79
N MET A 49 -1.04 -4.23 -9.98
CA MET A 49 -1.30 -5.66 -9.86
C MET A 49 -1.97 -5.94 -8.51
N ARG A 50 -3.07 -6.69 -8.49
CA ARG A 50 -3.74 -7.12 -7.26
C ARG A 50 -4.09 -8.59 -7.35
N GLY A 51 -3.78 -9.34 -6.31
CA GLY A 51 -4.01 -10.79 -6.32
C GLY A 51 -4.16 -11.33 -4.91
N VAL A 52 -4.73 -12.53 -4.84
CA VAL A 52 -4.73 -13.34 -3.62
C VAL A 52 -3.29 -13.78 -3.33
N LEU A 53 -2.88 -13.74 -2.07
CA LEU A 53 -1.57 -14.23 -1.65
C LEU A 53 -1.45 -15.74 -1.92
N GLY A 54 -0.27 -16.16 -2.39
CA GLY A 54 0.04 -17.58 -2.60
C GLY A 54 1.03 -17.80 -3.74
N ALA A 55 1.57 -19.01 -3.84
CA ALA A 55 2.40 -19.45 -4.94
C ALA A 55 1.53 -19.71 -6.19
N GLY A 56 2.05 -19.31 -7.35
CA GLY A 56 1.43 -19.47 -8.66
C GLY A 56 1.54 -18.22 -9.53
N THR A 57 1.30 -18.40 -10.83
CA THR A 57 1.41 -17.31 -11.81
C THR A 57 0.27 -16.30 -11.69
N ASN A 58 -0.91 -16.72 -11.24
CA ASN A 58 -2.10 -15.88 -10.97
C ASN A 58 -2.28 -15.57 -9.47
N ARG A 59 -1.17 -15.41 -8.74
CA ARG A 59 -1.17 -15.05 -7.31
C ARG A 59 -0.18 -13.93 -7.04
N LEU A 60 -0.38 -13.21 -5.94
CA LEU A 60 0.63 -12.27 -5.45
C LEU A 60 1.62 -13.01 -4.54
N ASN A 61 2.88 -13.01 -4.94
CA ASN A 61 4.00 -13.61 -4.21
C ASN A 61 5.29 -12.86 -4.54
N ILE A 62 6.36 -13.23 -3.84
CA ILE A 62 7.68 -12.59 -3.99
C ILE A 62 8.19 -12.68 -5.43
N TYR A 63 7.94 -13.79 -6.15
CA TYR A 63 8.46 -14.01 -7.50
C TYR A 63 7.76 -13.11 -8.52
N ASN A 64 6.44 -13.00 -8.45
CA ASN A 64 5.68 -12.10 -9.32
C ASN A 64 5.97 -10.63 -9.01
N VAL A 65 6.13 -10.26 -7.73
CA VAL A 65 6.55 -8.91 -7.32
C VAL A 65 7.93 -8.58 -7.88
N ARG A 66 8.90 -9.48 -7.72
CA ARG A 66 10.25 -9.32 -8.27
C ARG A 66 10.21 -9.17 -9.79
N ARG A 67 9.47 -10.03 -10.49
CA ARG A 67 9.35 -10.04 -11.95
C ARG A 67 8.76 -8.73 -12.48
N VAL A 68 7.64 -8.25 -11.93
CA VAL A 68 7.09 -6.95 -12.34
C VAL A 68 8.03 -5.79 -12.02
N THR A 69 8.74 -5.86 -10.88
CA THR A 69 9.73 -4.85 -10.51
C THR A 69 10.90 -4.83 -11.48
N ARG A 70 11.37 -6.00 -11.94
CA ARG A 70 12.43 -6.09 -12.95
C ARG A 70 11.98 -5.51 -14.30
N ALA A 71 10.73 -5.74 -14.70
CA ALA A 71 10.15 -5.10 -15.87
C ALA A 71 10.07 -3.57 -15.73
N LEU A 72 9.68 -3.06 -14.54
CA LEU A 72 9.74 -1.64 -14.21
C LEU A 72 11.18 -1.09 -14.29
N ALA A 73 12.17 -1.80 -13.74
CA ALA A 73 13.57 -1.40 -13.82
C ALA A 73 14.03 -1.25 -15.28
N LYS A 74 13.72 -2.23 -16.14
CA LYS A 74 13.99 -2.19 -17.59
C LYS A 74 13.31 -1.01 -18.28
N TYR A 75 12.15 -0.55 -17.81
CA TYR A 75 11.48 0.64 -18.35
C TYR A 75 12.13 1.94 -17.85
N ILE A 76 12.44 2.04 -16.56
CA ILE A 76 13.15 3.19 -15.98
C ILE A 76 14.48 3.43 -16.69
N LEU A 77 15.22 2.36 -17.01
CA LEU A 77 16.52 2.44 -17.69
C LEU A 77 16.45 2.94 -19.13
N THR A 78 15.26 3.05 -19.75
CA THR A 78 15.11 3.73 -21.05
C THR A 78 14.95 5.25 -20.93
N THR A 79 14.84 5.77 -19.71
CA THR A 79 14.75 7.20 -19.44
C THR A 79 16.12 7.75 -19.07
N GLU A 80 16.52 8.85 -19.70
CA GLU A 80 17.77 9.53 -19.37
C GLU A 80 17.80 9.91 -17.88
N ASN A 81 18.89 9.58 -17.18
CA ASN A 81 19.06 9.77 -15.73
C ASN A 81 18.03 9.05 -14.84
N GLY A 82 17.18 8.16 -15.39
CA GLY A 82 16.10 7.50 -14.64
C GLY A 82 16.59 6.71 -13.43
N LYS A 83 17.76 6.05 -13.55
CA LYS A 83 18.39 5.32 -12.43
C LYS A 83 18.79 6.22 -11.27
N ASP A 84 19.21 7.45 -11.56
CA ASP A 84 19.76 8.40 -10.59
C ASP A 84 18.67 9.22 -9.90
N MET A 85 17.53 9.42 -10.58
CA MET A 85 16.30 9.96 -10.00
C MET A 85 15.74 9.03 -8.91
N GLY A 86 15.82 7.71 -9.13
CA GLY A 86 15.46 6.69 -8.15
C GLY A 86 13.96 6.49 -7.94
N VAL A 87 13.60 5.56 -7.06
CA VAL A 87 12.22 5.11 -6.81
C VAL A 87 11.88 5.21 -5.33
N ALA A 88 10.75 5.81 -4.98
CA ALA A 88 10.23 5.79 -3.62
C ALA A 88 9.33 4.56 -3.40
N ILE A 89 9.44 3.87 -2.25
CA ILE A 89 8.66 2.67 -1.96
C ILE A 89 8.03 2.77 -0.57
N GLY A 90 6.71 2.58 -0.51
CA GLY A 90 5.92 2.48 0.71
C GLY A 90 5.03 1.25 0.71
N TYR A 91 4.35 0.99 1.83
CA TYR A 91 3.48 -0.16 1.98
C TYR A 91 2.46 0.02 3.11
N ASP A 92 1.36 -0.74 3.05
CA ASP A 92 0.30 -0.77 4.06
C ASP A 92 0.43 -1.97 5.02
N SER A 93 -0.55 -2.16 5.90
CA SER A 93 -0.54 -3.13 7.00
C SER A 93 -0.88 -4.56 6.59
N ARG A 94 -1.07 -4.84 5.30
CA ARG A 94 -1.43 -6.18 4.82
C ARG A 94 -0.30 -7.18 5.04
N HIS A 95 -0.67 -8.45 5.11
CA HIS A 95 0.30 -9.55 5.14
C HIS A 95 1.28 -9.45 3.96
N MET A 96 2.56 -9.66 4.26
CA MET A 96 3.69 -9.61 3.31
C MET A 96 3.99 -8.23 2.70
N SER A 97 3.30 -7.15 3.11
CA SER A 97 3.49 -5.83 2.51
C SER A 97 4.93 -5.29 2.65
N ASP A 98 5.51 -5.45 3.84
CA ASP A 98 6.91 -5.13 4.14
C ASP A 98 7.90 -5.99 3.35
N VAL A 99 7.65 -7.31 3.28
CA VAL A 99 8.48 -8.26 2.53
C VAL A 99 8.48 -7.89 1.05
N PHE A 100 7.31 -7.68 0.43
CA PHE A 100 7.22 -7.32 -0.99
C PHE A 100 7.85 -5.96 -1.28
N ALA A 101 7.69 -4.98 -0.40
CA ALA A 101 8.32 -3.66 -0.56
C ALA A 101 9.84 -3.77 -0.57
N LYS A 102 10.41 -4.57 0.35
CA LYS A 102 11.83 -4.87 0.41
C LYS A 102 12.31 -5.65 -0.82
N GLN A 103 11.57 -6.66 -1.26
CA GLN A 103 11.92 -7.40 -2.48
C GLN A 103 11.94 -6.50 -3.72
N ALA A 104 10.96 -5.60 -3.85
CA ALA A 104 10.94 -4.62 -4.94
C ALA A 104 12.15 -3.67 -4.85
N ALA A 105 12.46 -3.16 -3.65
CA ALA A 105 13.62 -2.29 -3.43
C ALA A 105 14.93 -2.96 -3.88
N LEU A 106 15.15 -4.20 -3.45
CA LEU A 106 16.41 -4.91 -3.72
C LEU A 106 16.55 -5.35 -5.18
N VAL A 107 15.45 -5.63 -5.90
CA VAL A 107 15.49 -5.87 -7.36
C VAL A 107 15.86 -4.60 -8.13
N LEU A 108 15.33 -3.44 -7.72
CA LEU A 108 15.70 -2.16 -8.33
C LEU A 108 17.17 -1.80 -8.04
N CYS A 109 17.63 -2.03 -6.80
CA CYS A 109 19.04 -1.85 -6.44
C CYS A 109 19.95 -2.79 -7.26
N ASN A 110 19.53 -4.04 -7.50
CA ASN A 110 20.25 -4.95 -8.39
C ASN A 110 20.39 -4.42 -9.83
N ALA A 111 19.43 -3.61 -10.30
CA ALA A 111 19.49 -2.91 -11.58
C ALA A 111 20.29 -1.59 -11.54
N GLY A 112 20.90 -1.25 -10.40
CA GLY A 112 21.67 -0.01 -10.20
C GLY A 112 20.80 1.24 -10.07
N ILE A 113 19.51 1.08 -9.75
CA ILE A 113 18.56 2.18 -9.55
C ILE A 113 18.54 2.54 -8.06
N LYS A 114 18.61 3.84 -7.74
CA LYS A 114 18.47 4.31 -6.36
C LYS A 114 17.06 4.07 -5.83
N VAL A 115 16.93 3.69 -4.57
CA VAL A 115 15.66 3.41 -3.92
C VAL A 115 15.59 4.11 -2.58
N TYR A 116 14.45 4.78 -2.33
CA TYR A 116 14.07 5.33 -1.04
C TYR A 116 12.95 4.47 -0.46
N LEU A 117 13.26 3.62 0.52
CA LEU A 117 12.30 2.71 1.14
C LEU A 117 11.84 3.28 2.49
N PHE A 118 10.54 3.36 2.72
CA PHE A 118 10.02 3.75 4.03
C PHE A 118 10.34 2.70 5.10
N GLU A 119 10.80 3.16 6.27
CA GLU A 119 11.19 2.32 7.42
C GLU A 119 10.01 1.59 8.07
N SER A 120 8.79 2.04 7.78
CA SER A 120 7.54 1.48 8.29
C SER A 120 6.40 1.86 7.36
N LEU A 121 5.19 1.41 7.71
CA LEU A 121 3.94 1.69 7.00
C LEU A 121 3.81 3.18 6.63
N ARG A 122 3.42 3.48 5.40
CA ARG A 122 3.15 4.87 4.98
C ARG A 122 1.95 4.98 4.03
N PRO A 123 1.08 5.98 4.24
CA PRO A 123 -0.03 6.27 3.33
C PRO A 123 0.39 6.54 1.89
N VAL A 124 -0.48 6.18 0.95
CA VAL A 124 -0.34 6.52 -0.47
C VAL A 124 -0.12 8.02 -0.71
N PRO A 125 -0.84 8.96 -0.05
CA PRO A 125 -0.58 10.38 -0.21
C PRO A 125 0.84 10.82 0.19
N VAL A 126 1.44 10.17 1.20
CA VAL A 126 2.84 10.44 1.61
C VAL A 126 3.80 9.96 0.53
N LEU A 127 3.58 8.77 -0.04
CA LEU A 127 4.38 8.29 -1.18
C LEU A 127 4.26 9.24 -2.39
N SER A 128 3.04 9.61 -2.76
CA SER A 128 2.77 10.54 -3.87
C SER A 128 3.55 11.85 -3.72
N PHE A 129 3.52 12.43 -2.52
CA PHE A 129 4.30 13.62 -2.19
C PHE A 129 5.81 13.37 -2.28
N THR A 130 6.28 12.25 -1.74
CA THR A 130 7.70 11.87 -1.67
C THR A 130 8.33 11.77 -3.05
N ILE A 131 7.60 11.19 -4.02
CA ILE A 131 8.07 11.09 -5.41
C ILE A 131 8.42 12.47 -5.96
N ARG A 132 7.54 13.45 -5.76
CA ARG A 132 7.74 14.83 -6.22
C ARG A 132 8.82 15.56 -5.43
N TYR A 133 8.86 15.33 -4.11
CA TYR A 133 9.79 15.98 -3.19
C TYR A 133 11.24 15.54 -3.44
N LEU A 134 11.47 14.23 -3.57
CA LEU A 134 12.79 13.65 -3.85
C LEU A 134 13.11 13.57 -5.35
N LYS A 135 12.17 13.98 -6.21
CA LYS A 135 12.28 13.95 -7.69
C LYS A 135 12.54 12.55 -8.24
N CYS A 136 11.87 11.55 -7.66
CA CYS A 136 11.93 10.17 -8.11
C CYS A 136 11.32 10.01 -9.51
N ILE A 137 11.83 9.05 -10.28
CA ILE A 137 11.24 8.70 -11.58
C ILE A 137 9.91 7.96 -11.41
N ALA A 138 9.80 7.16 -10.34
CA ALA A 138 8.64 6.34 -10.05
C ALA A 138 8.42 6.19 -8.55
N GLY A 139 7.27 5.64 -8.18
CA GLY A 139 7.05 5.09 -6.85
C GLY A 139 6.29 3.77 -6.88
N ILE A 140 6.45 2.98 -5.82
CA ILE A 140 5.76 1.72 -5.60
C ILE A 140 5.07 1.78 -4.26
N VAL A 141 3.80 1.39 -4.21
CA VAL A 141 3.12 1.10 -2.95
C VAL A 141 2.62 -0.34 -2.96
N ILE A 142 2.98 -1.09 -1.92
CA ILE A 142 2.44 -2.42 -1.70
C ILE A 142 1.15 -2.29 -0.89
N THR A 143 0.03 -2.51 -1.56
CA THR A 143 -1.31 -2.43 -0.96
C THR A 143 -2.37 -2.94 -1.95
N ALA A 144 -3.44 -3.52 -1.41
CA ALA A 144 -4.71 -3.73 -2.11
C ALA A 144 -5.83 -2.80 -1.62
N SER A 145 -5.50 -1.62 -1.08
CA SER A 145 -6.45 -0.61 -0.57
C SER A 145 -7.44 -1.20 0.43
N HIS A 146 -8.72 -1.28 0.08
CA HIS A 146 -9.82 -1.77 0.90
C HIS A 146 -10.24 -3.22 0.58
N ASN A 147 -9.49 -3.93 -0.28
CA ASN A 147 -9.78 -5.32 -0.62
C ASN A 147 -9.75 -6.25 0.63
N PRO A 148 -10.40 -7.43 0.58
CA PRO A 148 -10.33 -8.42 1.67
C PRO A 148 -8.89 -8.81 2.06
N LYS A 149 -8.72 -9.38 3.26
CA LYS A 149 -7.40 -9.70 3.86
C LYS A 149 -6.52 -10.64 3.05
N GLN A 150 -7.12 -11.56 2.28
CA GLN A 150 -6.37 -12.48 1.44
C GLN A 150 -5.70 -11.81 0.23
N TYR A 151 -6.08 -10.57 -0.09
CA TYR A 151 -5.48 -9.80 -1.16
C TYR A 151 -4.35 -8.92 -0.66
N ASN A 152 -3.34 -8.78 -1.51
CA ASN A 152 -2.42 -7.65 -1.46
C ASN A 152 -2.20 -7.16 -2.90
N GLY A 153 -1.37 -6.15 -3.10
CA GLY A 153 -1.16 -5.57 -4.42
C GLY A 153 0.13 -4.80 -4.53
N TYR A 154 0.47 -4.48 -5.77
CA TYR A 154 1.61 -3.66 -6.17
C TYR A 154 1.04 -2.57 -7.06
N LYS A 155 1.02 -1.32 -6.60
CA LYS A 155 0.65 -0.16 -7.43
C LYS A 155 1.91 0.62 -7.80
N ALA A 156 1.95 1.13 -9.03
CA ALA A 156 3.07 1.93 -9.52
C ALA A 156 2.63 3.35 -9.86
N TYR A 157 3.50 4.29 -9.52
CA TYR A 157 3.32 5.73 -9.65
C TYR A 157 4.46 6.29 -10.49
N TRP A 158 4.23 7.42 -11.15
CA TRP A 158 5.24 8.07 -12.00
C TRP A 158 5.67 9.44 -11.45
N THR A 159 6.51 10.15 -12.22
CA THR A 159 7.16 11.42 -11.85
C THR A 159 6.25 12.52 -11.31
N ASP A 160 4.97 12.54 -11.69
CA ASP A 160 4.00 13.53 -11.22
C ASP A 160 3.42 13.22 -9.82
N GLY A 161 3.75 12.05 -9.27
CA GLY A 161 3.22 11.50 -8.03
C GLY A 161 1.86 10.82 -8.18
N GLY A 162 1.33 10.71 -9.40
CA GLY A 162 0.10 10.00 -9.73
C GLY A 162 0.34 8.54 -10.10
N GLN A 163 -0.74 7.75 -10.18
CA GLN A 163 -0.67 6.39 -10.74
C GLN A 163 -0.20 6.46 -12.20
N MET A 164 0.55 5.46 -12.64
CA MET A 164 1.14 5.47 -13.97
C MET A 164 0.11 5.68 -15.09
N PRO A 165 0.38 6.58 -16.05
CA PRO A 165 -0.47 6.76 -17.21
C PRO A 165 -0.41 5.51 -18.12
N PRO A 166 -1.39 5.33 -19.02
CA PRO A 166 -1.46 4.15 -19.89
C PRO A 166 -0.19 3.85 -20.68
N GLU A 167 0.54 4.88 -21.14
CA GLU A 167 1.82 4.72 -21.84
C GLU A 167 2.90 4.07 -20.95
N SER A 168 3.05 4.55 -19.71
CA SER A 168 4.02 4.01 -18.76
C SER A 168 3.64 2.59 -18.31
N VAL A 169 2.34 2.33 -18.11
CA VAL A 169 1.84 0.97 -17.87
C VAL A 169 2.23 0.06 -19.03
N LYS A 170 2.00 0.48 -20.28
CA LYS A 170 2.40 -0.26 -21.47
C LYS A 170 3.91 -0.52 -21.49
N GLY A 171 4.71 0.47 -21.11
CA GLY A 171 6.15 0.37 -20.97
C GLY A 171 6.59 -0.80 -20.07
N ILE A 172 5.85 -1.06 -18.99
CA ILE A 172 6.10 -2.20 -18.09
C ILE A 172 5.53 -3.49 -18.69
N THR A 173 4.27 -3.50 -19.11
CA THR A 173 3.58 -4.73 -19.55
C THR A 173 4.23 -5.34 -20.79
N ASP A 174 4.77 -4.52 -21.71
CA ASP A 174 5.52 -5.00 -22.88
C ASP A 174 6.80 -5.77 -22.48
N ARG A 175 7.34 -5.52 -21.28
CA ARG A 175 8.60 -6.11 -20.80
C ARG A 175 8.39 -7.35 -19.92
N ILE A 176 7.22 -7.55 -19.33
CA ILE A 176 6.91 -8.69 -18.45
C ILE A 176 7.09 -10.05 -19.16
N PRO A 177 6.62 -10.27 -20.40
CA PRO A 177 6.77 -11.56 -21.08
C PRO A 177 8.25 -11.96 -21.30
N GLY A 178 9.13 -10.97 -21.54
CA GLY A 178 10.57 -11.18 -21.70
C GLY A 178 11.36 -11.09 -20.40
N THR A 179 10.69 -11.11 -19.25
CA THR A 179 11.31 -11.02 -17.93
C THR A 179 11.09 -12.31 -17.17
N THR A 180 12.16 -13.07 -16.91
CA THR A 180 12.11 -14.37 -16.22
C THR A 180 12.28 -14.20 -14.71
N TYR A 181 12.01 -15.24 -13.93
CA TYR A 181 12.21 -15.19 -12.49
C TYR A 181 13.70 -15.17 -12.11
N GLU A 182 14.56 -15.82 -12.90
CA GLU A 182 16.01 -15.90 -12.68
C GLU A 182 16.72 -14.57 -12.91
N GLU A 183 16.21 -13.72 -13.80
CA GLU A 183 16.77 -12.36 -13.96
C GLU A 183 16.20 -11.35 -12.95
N ALA A 184 15.12 -11.69 -12.25
CA ALA A 184 14.44 -10.85 -11.27
C ALA A 184 14.96 -11.07 -9.85
N VAL A 185 16.27 -11.26 -9.69
CA VAL A 185 16.89 -11.55 -8.40
C VAL A 185 17.15 -10.26 -7.59
N PRO A 186 16.93 -10.28 -6.26
CA PRO A 186 17.26 -9.15 -5.41
C PRO A 186 18.78 -9.04 -5.20
N MET A 187 19.27 -7.82 -4.98
CA MET A 187 20.59 -7.57 -4.40
C MET A 187 20.59 -7.92 -2.91
N ASP A 188 21.77 -8.21 -2.34
CA ASP A 188 21.91 -8.25 -0.88
C ASP A 188 21.61 -6.86 -0.27
N GLU A 189 20.96 -6.84 0.88
CA GLU A 189 20.54 -5.59 1.51
C GLU A 189 21.72 -4.76 2.01
N GLN A 190 22.71 -5.40 2.66
CA GLN A 190 23.87 -4.70 3.15
C GLN A 190 24.71 -4.15 1.99
N GLU A 191 24.85 -4.92 0.92
CA GLU A 191 25.48 -4.46 -0.32
C GLU A 191 24.75 -3.23 -0.91
N ALA A 192 23.41 -3.24 -0.93
CA ALA A 192 22.63 -2.12 -1.45
C ALA A 192 22.78 -0.85 -0.60
N LEU A 193 22.86 -1.00 0.73
CA LEU A 193 23.12 0.10 1.67
C LEU A 193 24.54 0.64 1.51
N ASP A 194 25.55 -0.24 1.48
CA ASP A 194 26.97 0.13 1.37
C ASP A 194 27.28 0.87 0.06
N LYS A 195 26.58 0.51 -1.03
CA LYS A 195 26.67 1.20 -2.33
C LYS A 195 25.86 2.49 -2.40
N GLY A 196 25.08 2.83 -1.37
CA GLY A 196 24.17 3.97 -1.38
C GLY A 196 23.03 3.85 -2.38
N LEU A 197 22.69 2.62 -2.79
CA LEU A 197 21.56 2.35 -3.69
C LEU A 197 20.24 2.26 -2.90
N LEU A 198 20.28 1.74 -1.68
CA LEU A 198 19.12 1.73 -0.78
C LEU A 198 19.28 2.82 0.28
N THR A 199 18.26 3.66 0.42
CA THR A 199 18.16 4.68 1.48
C THR A 199 16.86 4.47 2.24
N MET A 200 16.95 4.26 3.56
CA MET A 200 15.77 4.22 4.41
C MET A 200 15.28 5.64 4.69
N ILE A 201 13.98 5.87 4.50
CA ILE A 201 13.32 7.16 4.73
C ILE A 201 12.17 7.03 5.73
N GLY A 202 11.81 8.14 6.37
CA GLY A 202 10.77 8.17 7.39
C GLY A 202 10.52 9.59 7.85
N LYS A 203 10.82 9.86 9.13
CA LYS A 203 10.49 11.11 9.82
C LYS A 203 10.84 12.39 9.03
N ASP A 204 12.01 12.47 8.41
CA ASP A 204 12.44 13.69 7.71
C ASP A 204 11.53 14.02 6.51
N VAL A 205 11.04 13.01 5.81
CA VAL A 205 10.06 13.18 4.73
C VAL A 205 8.67 13.47 5.31
N ASP A 206 8.29 12.78 6.39
CA ASP A 206 6.99 12.98 7.05
C ASP A 206 6.83 14.41 7.57
N ASP A 207 7.89 15.00 8.15
CA ASP A 207 7.88 16.36 8.66
C ASP A 207 7.59 17.37 7.54
N VAL A 208 8.24 17.23 6.39
CA VAL A 208 8.02 18.11 5.24
C VAL A 208 6.62 17.92 4.65
N TYR A 209 6.14 16.67 4.58
CA TYR A 209 4.77 16.37 4.15
C TYR A 209 3.73 17.04 5.07
N ILE A 210 3.88 16.91 6.40
CA ILE A 210 2.96 17.49 7.37
C ILE A 210 2.95 19.02 7.27
N GLU A 211 4.10 19.66 7.10
CA GLU A 211 4.18 21.11 6.87
C GLU A 211 3.50 21.54 5.56
N ALA A 212 3.55 20.71 4.51
CA ALA A 212 2.81 20.96 3.28
C ALA A 212 1.29 20.84 3.50
N VAL A 213 0.84 19.80 4.22
CA VAL A 213 -0.59 19.58 4.52
C VAL A 213 -1.17 20.69 5.39
N LYS A 214 -0.42 21.21 6.39
CA LYS A 214 -0.87 22.32 7.25
C LYS A 214 -1.24 23.57 6.45
N LYS A 215 -0.55 23.82 5.34
CA LYS A 215 -0.82 24.97 4.44
C LYS A 215 -2.14 24.83 3.66
N LEU A 216 -2.75 23.64 3.64
CA LEU A 216 -4.05 23.39 3.01
C LEU A 216 -5.23 23.68 3.95
N SER A 217 -4.97 24.03 5.21
CA SER A 217 -6.04 24.39 6.15
C SER A 217 -6.78 25.64 5.67
N VAL A 218 -8.09 25.51 5.45
CA VAL A 218 -8.95 26.57 4.91
C VAL A 218 -9.11 27.73 5.89
N ASN A 219 -9.21 27.44 7.19
CA ASN A 219 -9.34 28.45 8.25
C ASN A 219 -8.55 28.00 9.50
N PRO A 220 -7.23 28.23 9.52
CA PRO A 220 -6.36 27.77 10.60
C PRO A 220 -6.72 28.35 11.97
N GLU A 221 -7.16 29.60 12.02
CA GLU A 221 -7.57 30.27 13.26
C GLU A 221 -8.82 29.61 13.85
N LEU A 222 -9.86 29.41 13.03
CA LEU A 222 -11.08 28.73 13.45
C LEU A 222 -10.80 27.28 13.86
N ALA A 223 -9.96 26.56 13.12
CA ALA A 223 -9.56 25.21 13.47
C ALA A 223 -8.90 25.13 14.86
N ARG A 224 -8.03 26.09 15.22
CA ARG A 224 -7.41 26.16 16.54
C ARG A 224 -8.38 26.59 17.65
N GLU A 225 -9.33 27.45 17.33
CA GLU A 225 -10.36 27.88 18.28
C GLU A 225 -11.32 26.71 18.60
N MET A 226 -11.95 26.16 17.55
CA MET A 226 -12.94 25.09 17.66
C MET A 226 -12.33 23.74 18.02
N GLY A 227 -11.06 23.49 17.67
CA GLY A 227 -10.38 22.22 17.97
C GLY A 227 -10.22 21.92 19.46
N LYS A 228 -10.41 22.92 20.34
CA LYS A 228 -10.49 22.74 21.80
C LYS A 228 -11.80 22.10 22.25
N THR A 229 -12.88 22.28 21.50
CA THR A 229 -14.24 21.83 21.86
C THR A 229 -14.72 20.68 20.99
N LEU A 230 -14.33 20.65 19.71
CA LEU A 230 -14.70 19.59 18.79
C LEU A 230 -14.16 18.24 19.27
N LYS A 231 -15.03 17.24 19.30
CA LYS A 231 -14.70 15.85 19.58
C LYS A 231 -14.75 15.04 18.29
N ILE A 232 -13.64 14.38 17.98
CA ILE A 232 -13.48 13.60 16.76
C ILE A 232 -13.21 12.16 17.17
N VAL A 233 -14.00 11.22 16.66
CA VAL A 233 -13.63 9.80 16.64
C VAL A 233 -12.85 9.52 15.35
N TYR A 234 -11.75 8.80 15.45
CA TYR A 234 -10.95 8.39 14.30
C TYR A 234 -10.75 6.88 14.29
N THR A 235 -10.96 6.25 13.14
CA THR A 235 -10.56 4.86 12.93
C THR A 235 -9.61 4.76 11.74
N PRO A 236 -8.38 4.25 11.93
CA PRO A 236 -7.48 3.98 10.81
C PRO A 236 -7.79 2.65 10.13
N LEU A 237 -8.79 1.88 10.59
CA LEU A 237 -9.12 0.53 10.11
C LEU A 237 -7.89 -0.38 10.00
N HIS A 238 -7.06 -0.37 11.06
CA HIS A 238 -5.78 -1.09 11.11
C HIS A 238 -4.76 -0.63 10.05
N GLY A 239 -4.91 0.58 9.52
CA GLY A 239 -4.17 1.10 8.38
C GLY A 239 -2.99 2.00 8.70
N SER A 240 -2.30 2.39 7.63
CA SER A 240 -1.15 3.31 7.63
C SER A 240 -1.50 4.74 8.05
N GLY A 241 -2.79 5.10 8.08
CA GLY A 241 -3.27 6.43 8.46
C GLY A 241 -3.11 6.78 9.94
N ASN A 242 -2.98 5.79 10.85
CA ASN A 242 -3.03 5.99 12.30
C ASN A 242 -2.14 7.16 12.77
N ILE A 243 -0.83 7.01 12.58
CA ILE A 243 0.17 8.00 13.02
C ILE A 243 0.01 9.35 12.28
N PRO A 244 0.05 9.41 10.93
CA PRO A 244 0.04 10.69 10.23
C PRO A 244 -1.25 11.48 10.41
N VAL A 245 -2.42 10.83 10.42
CA VAL A 245 -3.72 11.53 10.59
C VAL A 245 -3.84 12.14 11.99
N ARG A 246 -3.47 11.38 13.04
CA ARG A 246 -3.46 11.92 14.42
C ARG A 246 -2.47 13.05 14.57
N ARG A 247 -1.30 12.95 13.93
CA ARG A 247 -0.28 14.00 13.95
C ARG A 247 -0.83 15.28 13.34
N ILE A 248 -1.40 15.22 12.13
CA ILE A 248 -1.93 16.44 11.50
C ILE A 248 -3.08 17.04 12.32
N PHE A 249 -3.99 16.24 12.86
CA PHE A 249 -5.05 16.74 13.74
C PHE A 249 -4.51 17.49 14.94
N LYS A 250 -3.53 16.92 15.63
CA LYS A 250 -2.86 17.58 16.77
C LYS A 250 -2.21 18.89 16.34
N GLU A 251 -1.48 18.91 15.22
CA GLU A 251 -0.73 20.07 14.76
C GLU A 251 -1.61 21.23 14.25
N ILE A 252 -2.83 20.94 13.77
CA ILE A 252 -3.81 21.98 13.39
C ILE A 252 -4.71 22.42 14.56
N GLY A 253 -4.50 21.86 15.76
CA GLY A 253 -5.17 22.29 16.99
C GLY A 253 -6.40 21.46 17.41
N MET A 254 -6.65 20.30 16.81
CA MET A 254 -7.70 19.37 17.26
C MET A 254 -7.21 18.61 18.49
N GLN A 255 -7.75 18.95 19.66
CA GLN A 255 -7.27 18.44 20.95
C GLN A 255 -8.00 17.18 21.39
N ASN A 256 -9.26 17.00 20.97
CA ASN A 256 -10.10 15.87 21.41
C ASN A 256 -10.29 14.84 20.28
N VAL A 257 -9.20 14.18 19.89
CA VAL A 257 -9.23 13.07 18.92
C VAL A 257 -9.14 11.74 19.65
N TYR A 258 -10.16 10.90 19.49
CA TYR A 258 -10.27 9.60 20.13
C TYR A 258 -10.18 8.51 19.08
N VAL A 259 -9.20 7.61 19.21
CA VAL A 259 -9.01 6.51 18.27
C VAL A 259 -9.85 5.32 18.71
N VAL A 260 -10.49 4.64 17.76
CA VAL A 260 -11.19 3.37 18.02
C VAL A 260 -10.14 2.32 18.44
N PRO A 261 -10.11 1.88 19.71
CA PRO A 261 -9.01 1.08 20.24
C PRO A 261 -8.84 -0.26 19.51
N GLU A 262 -9.95 -0.90 19.14
CA GLU A 262 -9.95 -2.20 18.45
C GLU A 262 -9.41 -2.12 17.03
N GLN A 263 -9.30 -0.92 16.46
CA GLN A 263 -8.86 -0.66 15.08
C GLN A 263 -7.59 0.19 15.01
N GLU A 264 -6.98 0.53 16.15
CA GLU A 264 -5.83 1.45 16.23
C GLU A 264 -4.56 0.87 15.61
N LEU A 265 -4.18 -0.35 16.01
CA LEU A 265 -2.91 -0.95 15.61
C LEU A 265 -2.99 -1.61 14.24
N PRO A 266 -1.88 -1.61 13.47
CA PRO A 266 -1.83 -2.28 12.18
C PRO A 266 -2.02 -3.80 12.35
N ASP A 267 -2.92 -4.36 11.55
CA ASP A 267 -3.26 -5.77 11.56
C ASP A 267 -3.81 -6.17 10.18
N GLY A 268 -3.03 -6.96 9.44
CA GLY A 268 -3.37 -7.43 8.10
C GLY A 268 -4.52 -8.43 8.05
N ASP A 269 -4.95 -8.97 9.20
CA ASP A 269 -6.14 -9.82 9.28
C ASP A 269 -7.45 -9.04 9.34
N PHE A 270 -7.38 -7.72 9.58
CA PHE A 270 -8.53 -6.83 9.73
C PHE A 270 -9.63 -7.42 10.64
N PRO A 271 -9.32 -7.85 11.87
CA PRO A 271 -10.19 -8.72 12.68
C PRO A 271 -11.57 -8.13 13.03
N THR A 272 -11.72 -6.80 12.88
CA THR A 272 -12.95 -6.09 13.23
C THR A 272 -13.90 -5.89 12.05
N VAL A 273 -13.46 -6.15 10.80
CA VAL A 273 -14.21 -5.83 9.57
C VAL A 273 -14.04 -6.91 8.50
N ARG A 274 -15.08 -7.12 7.68
CA ARG A 274 -14.97 -8.02 6.52
C ARG A 274 -14.09 -7.41 5.41
N VAL A 275 -14.25 -6.10 5.19
CA VAL A 275 -13.46 -5.29 4.27
C VAL A 275 -13.17 -3.94 4.95
N PRO A 276 -11.92 -3.45 4.93
CA PRO A 276 -11.57 -2.18 5.54
C PRO A 276 -11.88 -1.00 4.59
N ASN A 277 -13.12 -0.92 4.13
CA ASN A 277 -13.59 0.19 3.29
C ASN A 277 -14.35 1.22 4.15
N PRO A 278 -13.85 2.44 4.32
CA PRO A 278 -14.50 3.47 5.14
C PRO A 278 -15.81 4.02 4.53
N GLU A 279 -16.16 3.65 3.31
CA GLU A 279 -17.47 3.95 2.72
C GLU A 279 -18.54 2.91 3.08
N GLU A 280 -18.14 1.75 3.62
CA GLU A 280 -19.06 0.69 4.03
C GLU A 280 -19.56 0.93 5.46
N PRO A 281 -20.89 0.98 5.69
CA PRO A 281 -21.45 1.18 7.03
C PRO A 281 -20.93 0.20 8.09
N ASP A 282 -20.68 -1.05 7.71
CA ASP A 282 -20.18 -2.09 8.62
C ASP A 282 -18.76 -1.78 9.14
N ALA A 283 -17.91 -1.17 8.31
CA ALA A 283 -16.56 -0.78 8.73
C ALA A 283 -16.59 0.32 9.81
N PHE A 284 -17.63 1.15 9.77
CA PHE A 284 -17.87 2.25 10.70
C PHE A 284 -18.58 1.85 12.00
N ARG A 285 -19.08 0.61 12.12
CA ARG A 285 -19.90 0.18 13.25
C ARG A 285 -19.30 0.51 14.63
N LEU A 286 -18.01 0.22 14.83
CA LEU A 286 -17.32 0.51 16.10
C LEU A 286 -17.14 2.01 16.32
N ALA A 287 -16.78 2.74 15.25
CA ALA A 287 -16.54 4.17 15.30
C ALA A 287 -17.84 4.96 15.56
N LEU A 288 -18.97 4.58 14.95
CA LEU A 288 -20.29 5.19 15.19
C LEU A 288 -20.81 4.88 16.60
N LYS A 289 -20.56 3.66 17.11
CA LYS A 289 -20.89 3.31 18.50
C LYS A 289 -20.13 4.25 19.46
N MET A 290 -18.82 4.38 19.28
CA MET A 290 -17.97 5.26 20.08
C MET A 290 -18.37 6.73 19.93
N GLN A 291 -18.73 7.18 18.72
CA GLN A 291 -19.21 8.53 18.45
C GLN A 291 -20.46 8.84 19.26
N LYS A 292 -21.43 7.90 19.30
CA LYS A 292 -22.65 8.05 20.11
C LYS A 292 -22.35 8.07 21.60
N GLU A 293 -21.49 7.17 22.09
CA GLU A 293 -21.13 7.09 23.53
C GLU A 293 -20.39 8.33 24.04
N LEU A 294 -19.50 8.91 23.23
CA LEU A 294 -18.75 10.12 23.59
C LEU A 294 -19.51 11.43 23.32
N GLY A 295 -20.62 11.36 22.58
CA GLY A 295 -21.26 12.52 21.97
C GLY A 295 -20.29 13.30 21.10
N ALA A 296 -19.55 12.60 20.23
CA ALA A 296 -18.57 13.21 19.35
C ALA A 296 -19.23 13.83 18.10
N ASP A 297 -18.73 15.00 17.70
CA ASP A 297 -19.30 15.80 16.61
C ASP A 297 -19.07 15.13 15.25
N LEU A 298 -17.88 14.53 15.10
CA LEU A 298 -17.39 13.96 13.85
C LEU A 298 -16.78 12.58 14.09
N CYS A 299 -16.96 11.68 13.13
CA CYS A 299 -16.20 10.46 13.00
C CYS A 299 -15.50 10.44 11.63
N VAL A 300 -14.22 10.13 11.62
CA VAL A 300 -13.40 10.01 10.41
C VAL A 300 -12.84 8.60 10.33
N GLY A 301 -12.87 8.00 9.15
CA GLY A 301 -12.30 6.68 8.88
C GLY A 301 -11.44 6.72 7.64
N THR A 302 -10.32 6.00 7.64
CA THR A 302 -9.45 5.85 6.45
C THR A 302 -9.25 4.37 6.13
N ASP A 303 -9.10 4.02 4.86
CA ASP A 303 -8.74 2.67 4.44
C ASP A 303 -7.24 2.37 4.73
N PRO A 304 -6.77 1.11 4.58
CA PRO A 304 -5.43 0.70 4.99
C PRO A 304 -4.27 1.50 4.38
N ASP A 305 -4.40 1.93 3.11
CA ASP A 305 -3.43 2.78 2.42
C ASP A 305 -3.75 4.28 2.51
N CYS A 306 -4.85 4.62 3.17
CA CYS A 306 -5.24 5.98 3.55
C CYS A 306 -5.32 6.93 2.35
N ASP A 307 -5.80 6.42 1.20
CA ASP A 307 -6.18 7.23 0.03
C ASP A 307 -7.70 7.51 -0.02
N ARG A 308 -8.49 6.86 0.84
CA ARG A 308 -9.93 7.12 1.02
C ARG A 308 -10.25 7.63 2.41
N VAL A 309 -11.35 8.39 2.48
CA VAL A 309 -11.92 8.88 3.72
C VAL A 309 -13.42 8.61 3.78
N GLY A 310 -13.88 8.09 4.91
CA GLY A 310 -15.28 8.06 5.31
C GLY A 310 -15.51 9.08 6.41
N ILE A 311 -16.67 9.73 6.38
CA ILE A 311 -17.02 10.77 7.35
C ILE A 311 -18.43 10.54 7.86
N ALA A 312 -18.61 10.54 9.18
CA ALA A 312 -19.94 10.55 9.80
C ALA A 312 -20.10 11.74 10.74
N CYS A 313 -21.28 12.36 10.69
CA CYS A 313 -21.61 13.53 11.48
C CYS A 313 -22.81 13.24 12.38
N MET A 314 -22.88 13.88 13.54
CA MET A 314 -24.08 13.86 14.37
C MET A 314 -25.22 14.65 13.69
N THR A 315 -26.40 14.05 13.59
CA THR A 315 -27.61 14.74 13.09
C THR A 315 -28.39 15.42 14.22
N ALA A 316 -29.34 16.29 13.86
CA ALA A 316 -30.12 17.07 14.83
C ALA A 316 -30.97 16.23 15.79
N ASP A 317 -31.28 14.99 15.44
CA ASP A 317 -31.97 14.02 16.28
C ASP A 317 -31.03 13.23 17.22
N GLY A 318 -29.73 13.57 17.23
CA GLY A 318 -28.73 12.94 18.09
C GLY A 318 -28.26 11.57 17.62
N THR A 319 -28.41 11.26 16.33
CA THR A 319 -27.90 10.01 15.74
C THR A 319 -26.70 10.24 14.82
N PRO A 320 -25.68 9.36 14.82
CA PRO A 320 -24.61 9.43 13.83
C PRO A 320 -25.11 9.05 12.44
N ARG A 321 -24.74 9.83 11.41
CA ARG A 321 -25.01 9.52 10.01
C ARG A 321 -23.71 9.50 9.20
N LEU A 322 -23.41 8.35 8.61
CA LEU A 322 -22.33 8.22 7.62
C LEU A 322 -22.73 8.94 6.33
N LEU A 323 -21.85 9.80 5.84
CA LEU A 323 -21.98 10.47 4.56
C LEU A 323 -21.51 9.53 3.45
N ASN A 324 -22.18 9.58 2.29
CA ASN A 324 -21.67 8.91 1.10
C ASN A 324 -20.63 9.80 0.38
N GLY A 325 -19.82 9.24 -0.52
CA GLY A 325 -18.73 9.98 -1.16
C GLY A 325 -19.11 11.20 -2.01
N ASN A 326 -20.40 11.40 -2.35
CA ASN A 326 -20.87 12.61 -3.03
C ASN A 326 -21.25 13.74 -2.06
N GLN A 327 -21.59 13.41 -0.82
CA GLN A 327 -22.01 14.36 0.22
C GLN A 327 -20.81 14.93 0.96
#